data_AF-A0A968HES7-F1
#
_entry.id   AF-A0A968HES7-F1
#
_cell.length_a   1.000
_cell.length_b   1.000
_cell.length_c   1.000
_cell.angle_alpha   90.00
_cell.angle_beta   90.00
_cell.angle_gamma   90.00
#
_symmetry.space_group_name_H-M   'P 1'
#
loop_
_entity.id
_entity.type
_entity.pdbx_description
1 polymer ?
#
loop_
_entity_poly.entity_id
_entity_poly.type
_entity_poly.pdbx_seq_one_letter_code
_entity_poly.pdbx_strand_id
1 'polypeptide(L)'
;MPEYRQAIFEGDGLKMLKLATKLYIGFFAIPALILVSIGTYSVFSFYRLDRKIGAIYDDRIVPMLLLKQVSDDYAVNIVDAVNRVNANIWTAEKALNVVESSLADARTIWEQYKGTELTDKEQLLVEETENHLAIANREIDALIAALKRKDKSRIAQFDGALYTSVDPLRETIQENIDLQLSSSQRCAPRLPGILFREIVIFFGILVGLAV
;
A
#
# COMPACT_ATOMS: atom_id res chain seq x y z
N MET A 1 -82.61 -4.54 -16.32
CA MET A 1 -82.05 -4.97 -15.02
C MET A 1 -80.81 -5.89 -15.07
N PRO A 2 -80.40 -6.55 -16.18
CA PRO A 2 -79.14 -7.32 -16.20
C PRO A 2 -77.88 -6.46 -16.40
N GLU A 3 -77.94 -5.39 -17.20
CA GLU A 3 -76.79 -4.52 -17.52
C GLU A 3 -76.23 -3.78 -16.29
N TYR A 4 -77.08 -3.33 -15.36
CA TYR A 4 -76.65 -2.63 -14.15
C TYR A 4 -75.89 -3.55 -13.17
N ARG A 5 -76.25 -4.84 -13.13
CA ARG A 5 -75.55 -5.83 -12.32
C ARG A 5 -74.15 -6.09 -12.86
N GLN A 6 -74.04 -6.21 -14.19
CA GLN A 6 -72.79 -6.48 -14.88
C GLN A 6 -71.78 -5.32 -14.70
N ALA A 7 -72.23 -4.07 -14.78
CA ALA A 7 -71.39 -2.89 -14.56
C ALA A 7 -70.85 -2.76 -13.11
N ILE A 8 -71.63 -3.17 -12.09
CA ILE A 8 -71.17 -3.19 -10.68
C ILE A 8 -70.12 -4.29 -10.47
N PHE A 9 -70.34 -5.49 -11.03
CA PHE A 9 -69.36 -6.58 -10.96
C PHE A 9 -68.04 -6.23 -11.68
N GLU A 10 -68.12 -5.56 -12.83
CA GLU A 10 -66.93 -5.04 -13.53
C GLU A 10 -66.22 -3.94 -12.74
N GLY A 11 -66.98 -2.99 -12.15
CA GLY A 11 -66.45 -1.90 -11.35
C GLY A 11 -65.76 -2.34 -10.06
N ASP A 12 -66.33 -3.33 -9.35
CA ASP A 12 -65.72 -3.91 -8.15
C ASP A 12 -64.53 -4.82 -8.48
N GLY A 13 -64.57 -5.56 -9.60
CA GLY A 13 -63.42 -6.30 -10.12
C GLY A 13 -62.23 -5.37 -10.44
N LEU A 14 -62.48 -4.22 -11.06
CA LEU A 14 -61.45 -3.22 -11.36
C LEU A 14 -60.86 -2.57 -10.09
N LYS A 15 -61.68 -2.34 -9.06
CA LYS A 15 -61.21 -1.81 -7.76
C LYS A 15 -60.34 -2.83 -7.02
N MET A 16 -60.73 -4.10 -7.01
CA MET A 16 -59.98 -5.18 -6.39
C MET A 16 -58.63 -5.41 -7.10
N LEU A 17 -58.61 -5.33 -8.44
CA LEU A 17 -57.36 -5.40 -9.21
C LEU A 17 -56.41 -4.25 -8.82
N LYS A 18 -56.91 -3.02 -8.76
CA LYS A 18 -56.12 -1.84 -8.34
C LYS A 18 -55.59 -1.96 -6.91
N LEU A 19 -56.36 -2.55 -5.99
CA LEU A 19 -55.93 -2.78 -4.61
C LEU A 19 -54.82 -3.85 -4.53
N ALA A 20 -55.00 -4.97 -5.23
CA ALA A 20 -54.00 -6.05 -5.29
C ALA A 20 -52.68 -5.58 -5.92
N THR A 21 -52.73 -4.79 -7.00
CA THR A 21 -51.54 -4.19 -7.62
C THR A 21 -50.82 -3.25 -6.67
N LYS A 22 -51.54 -2.39 -5.94
CA LYS A 22 -50.94 -1.50 -4.93
C LYS A 22 -50.27 -2.28 -3.80
N LEU A 23 -50.91 -3.35 -3.32
CA LEU A 23 -50.36 -4.20 -2.26
C LEU A 23 -49.11 -4.94 -2.74
N TYR A 24 -49.12 -5.49 -3.97
CA TYR A 24 -47.96 -6.17 -4.55
C TYR A 24 -46.76 -5.23 -4.75
N ILE A 25 -47.00 -4.03 -5.28
CA ILE A 25 -45.94 -3.03 -5.48
C ILE A 25 -45.34 -2.60 -4.13
N GLY A 26 -46.20 -2.29 -3.15
CA GLY A 26 -45.77 -1.82 -1.84
C GLY A 26 -45.02 -2.86 -1.01
N PHE A 27 -45.49 -4.10 -0.97
CA PHE A 27 -44.90 -5.15 -0.13
C PHE A 27 -43.79 -5.96 -0.80
N PHE A 28 -43.77 -6.06 -2.13
CA PHE A 28 -42.84 -6.94 -2.83
C PHE A 28 -41.95 -6.20 -3.81
N ALA A 29 -42.51 -5.41 -4.74
CA ALA A 29 -41.70 -4.78 -5.79
C ALA A 29 -40.74 -3.72 -5.24
N ILE A 30 -41.22 -2.83 -4.36
CA ILE A 30 -40.40 -1.77 -3.77
C ILE A 30 -39.31 -2.37 -2.86
N PRO A 31 -39.62 -3.26 -1.88
CA PRO A 31 -38.58 -3.87 -1.06
C PRO A 31 -37.56 -4.69 -1.87
N ALA A 32 -37.99 -5.41 -2.90
CA ALA A 32 -37.07 -6.13 -3.78
C ALA A 32 -36.12 -5.18 -4.51
N LEU A 33 -36.63 -4.05 -5.04
CA LEU A 33 -35.81 -3.03 -5.69
C LEU A 33 -34.79 -2.40 -4.72
N ILE A 34 -35.20 -2.15 -3.47
CA ILE A 34 -34.29 -1.67 -2.41
C ILE A 34 -33.17 -2.67 -2.16
N LEU A 35 -33.51 -3.95 -1.96
CA LEU A 35 -32.54 -5.00 -1.69
C LEU A 35 -31.54 -5.17 -2.84
N VAL A 36 -32.02 -5.13 -4.08
CA VAL A 36 -31.15 -5.17 -5.27
C VAL A 36 -30.23 -3.96 -5.31
N SER A 37 -30.76 -2.75 -5.07
CA SER A 37 -29.97 -1.52 -5.09
C SER A 37 -28.86 -1.52 -4.03
N ILE A 38 -29.20 -1.94 -2.80
CA ILE A 38 -28.22 -2.09 -1.71
C ILE A 38 -27.19 -3.15 -2.06
N GLY A 39 -27.62 -4.29 -2.61
CA GLY A 39 -26.73 -5.37 -3.02
C GLY A 39 -25.72 -4.91 -4.08
N THR A 40 -26.20 -4.28 -5.15
CA THR A 40 -25.35 -3.75 -6.22
C THR A 40 -24.39 -2.68 -5.71
N TYR A 41 -24.87 -1.73 -4.89
CA TYR A 41 -24.03 -0.71 -4.28
C TYR A 41 -22.95 -1.32 -3.37
N SER A 42 -23.33 -2.30 -2.55
CA SER A 42 -22.40 -2.98 -1.64
C SER A 42 -21.28 -3.66 -2.42
N VAL A 43 -21.60 -4.45 -3.44
CA VAL A 43 -20.60 -5.12 -4.29
C VAL A 43 -19.67 -4.10 -4.95
N PHE A 44 -20.21 -3.02 -5.50
CA PHE A 44 -19.41 -1.98 -6.13
C PHE A 44 -18.50 -1.24 -5.13
N SER A 45 -19.00 -0.96 -3.93
CA SER A 45 -18.21 -0.35 -2.86
C SER A 45 -17.09 -1.29 -2.39
N PHE A 46 -17.38 -2.58 -2.23
CA PHE A 46 -16.38 -3.60 -1.90
C PHE A 46 -15.30 -3.69 -2.97
N TYR A 47 -15.67 -3.72 -4.25
CA TYR A 47 -14.71 -3.75 -5.35
C TYR A 47 -13.75 -2.55 -5.37
N ARG A 48 -14.27 -1.36 -5.07
CA ARG A 48 -13.43 -0.15 -4.94
C ARG A 48 -12.51 -0.21 -3.73
N LEU A 49 -12.97 -0.76 -2.61
CA LEU A 49 -12.18 -0.88 -1.39
C LEU A 49 -11.05 -1.88 -1.58
N ASP A 50 -11.34 -3.04 -2.16
CA ASP A 50 -10.38 -4.10 -2.45
C ASP A 50 -9.22 -3.58 -3.31
N ARG A 51 -9.51 -2.93 -4.44
CA ARG A 51 -8.47 -2.33 -5.29
C ARG A 51 -7.63 -1.27 -4.57
N LYS A 52 -8.23 -0.47 -3.68
CA LYS A 52 -7.49 0.54 -2.89
C LYS A 52 -6.57 -0.10 -1.87
N ILE A 53 -7.00 -1.18 -1.23
CA ILE A 53 -6.18 -1.93 -0.27
C ILE A 53 -5.02 -2.60 -1.00
N GLY A 54 -5.29 -3.25 -2.13
CA GLY A 54 -4.26 -3.85 -2.99
C GLY A 54 -3.20 -2.83 -3.39
N ALA A 55 -3.61 -1.68 -3.93
CA ALA A 55 -2.67 -0.62 -4.32
C ALA A 55 -1.85 -0.05 -3.15
N ILE A 56 -2.41 0.03 -1.93
CA ILE A 56 -1.63 0.45 -0.75
C ILE A 56 -0.60 -0.62 -0.37
N TYR A 57 -0.99 -1.90 -0.44
CA TYR A 57 -0.11 -2.99 -0.05
C TYR A 57 1.00 -3.23 -1.09
N ASP A 58 0.61 -3.58 -2.32
CA ASP A 58 1.52 -3.97 -3.39
C ASP A 58 2.33 -2.78 -3.92
N ASP A 59 1.70 -1.62 -4.13
CA ASP A 59 2.39 -0.50 -4.80
C ASP A 59 3.13 0.42 -3.82
N ARG A 60 2.89 0.30 -2.51
CA ARG A 60 3.48 1.22 -1.51
C ARG A 60 4.15 0.52 -0.34
N ILE A 61 3.47 -0.41 0.34
CA ILE A 61 4.04 -1.12 1.51
C ILE A 61 5.20 -2.02 1.10
N VAL A 62 5.05 -2.82 0.04
CA VAL A 62 6.12 -3.69 -0.45
C VAL A 62 7.35 -2.89 -0.90
N PRO A 63 7.23 -1.84 -1.75
CA PRO A 63 8.37 -0.97 -2.08
C PRO A 63 9.05 -0.33 -0.88
N MET A 64 8.29 0.16 0.11
CA MET A 64 8.86 0.71 1.35
C MET A 64 9.69 -0.32 2.12
N LEU A 65 9.24 -1.57 2.17
CA LEU A 65 9.98 -2.65 2.82
C LEU A 65 11.30 -2.94 2.09
N LEU A 66 11.28 -3.00 0.76
CA LEU A 66 12.48 -3.22 -0.04
C LEU A 66 13.50 -2.08 0.16
N LEU A 67 13.05 -0.83 0.09
CA LEU A 67 13.87 0.35 0.36
C LEU A 67 14.50 0.30 1.76
N LYS A 68 13.69 -0.02 2.78
CA LYS A 68 14.17 -0.15 4.14
C LYS A 68 15.25 -1.23 4.27
N GLN A 69 15.05 -2.39 3.65
CA GLN A 69 16.03 -3.48 3.71
C GLN A 69 17.37 -3.06 3.09
N VAL A 70 17.37 -2.40 1.94
CA VAL A 70 18.59 -1.84 1.34
C VAL A 70 19.27 -0.86 2.31
N SER A 71 18.51 0.03 2.93
CA SER A 71 19.04 0.95 3.94
C SER A 71 19.66 0.22 5.14
N ASP A 72 18.99 -0.82 5.66
CA ASP A 72 19.45 -1.56 6.84
C ASP A 72 20.75 -2.34 6.52
N ASP A 73 20.88 -2.92 5.31
CA ASP A 73 22.09 -3.61 4.88
C ASP A 73 23.33 -2.70 4.89
N TYR A 74 23.20 -1.48 4.38
CA TYR A 74 24.31 -0.51 4.38
C TYR A 74 24.52 0.16 5.75
N ALA A 75 23.47 0.73 6.33
CA ALA A 75 23.57 1.62 7.48
C ALA A 75 23.59 0.91 8.84
N VAL A 76 23.12 -0.35 8.89
CA VAL A 76 23.11 -1.14 10.12
C VAL A 76 24.10 -2.30 9.99
N ASN A 77 23.92 -3.20 9.02
CA ASN A 77 24.66 -4.46 8.99
C ASN A 77 26.16 -4.26 8.70
N ILE A 78 26.50 -3.51 7.66
CA ILE A 78 27.91 -3.29 7.26
C ILE A 78 28.65 -2.43 8.29
N VAL A 79 28.03 -1.35 8.77
CA VAL A 79 28.61 -0.48 9.80
C VAL A 79 28.82 -1.24 11.12
N ASP A 80 27.82 -2.01 11.58
CA ASP A 80 27.94 -2.82 12.79
C ASP A 80 29.03 -3.89 12.68
N ALA A 81 29.24 -4.47 11.48
CA ALA A 81 30.31 -5.44 11.26
C ALA A 81 31.70 -4.85 11.54
N VAL A 82 31.96 -3.60 11.11
CA VAL A 82 33.21 -2.88 11.41
C VAL A 82 33.34 -2.60 12.90
N ASN A 83 32.28 -2.03 13.51
CA ASN A 83 32.26 -1.70 14.94
C ASN A 83 32.54 -2.94 15.80
N ARG A 84 31.95 -4.09 15.46
CA ARG A 84 32.15 -5.34 16.21
C ARG A 84 33.52 -5.95 16.02
N VAL A 85 34.17 -5.79 14.87
CA VAL A 85 35.58 -6.21 14.70
C VAL A 85 36.49 -5.35 15.56
N ASN A 86 36.30 -4.03 15.56
CA ASN A 86 37.10 -3.10 16.36
C ASN A 86 36.90 -3.31 17.87
N ALA A 87 35.68 -3.64 18.28
CA ALA A 87 35.36 -4.02 19.65
C ALA A 87 35.87 -5.42 20.05
N ASN A 88 36.56 -6.14 19.15
CA ASN A 88 37.01 -7.53 19.32
C ASN A 88 35.86 -8.52 19.64
N ILE A 89 34.62 -8.19 19.24
CA ILE A 89 33.44 -9.04 19.40
C ILE A 89 33.38 -10.06 18.26
N TRP A 90 33.71 -9.65 17.03
CA TRP A 90 33.74 -10.50 15.85
C TRP A 90 35.15 -10.65 15.28
N THR A 91 35.37 -11.77 14.58
CA THR A 91 36.57 -11.96 13.77
C THR A 91 36.43 -11.26 12.42
N ALA A 92 37.55 -10.99 11.73
CA ALA A 92 37.53 -10.38 10.41
C ALA A 92 36.80 -11.25 9.37
N GLU A 93 36.88 -12.58 9.50
CA GLU A 93 36.18 -13.52 8.62
C GLU A 93 34.66 -13.47 8.82
N LYS A 94 34.21 -13.37 10.07
CA LYS A 94 32.77 -13.23 10.34
C LYS A 94 32.23 -11.91 9.77
N ALA A 95 32.94 -10.81 9.98
CA ALA A 95 32.55 -9.52 9.41
C ALA A 95 32.59 -9.54 7.88
N LEU A 96 33.59 -10.18 7.27
CA LEU A 96 33.66 -10.35 5.82
C LEU A 96 32.42 -11.04 5.28
N ASN A 97 32.00 -12.15 5.88
CA ASN A 97 30.80 -12.87 5.45
C ASN A 97 29.55 -12.01 5.54
N VAL A 98 29.38 -11.25 6.63
CA VAL A 98 28.24 -10.34 6.81
C VAL A 98 28.24 -9.21 5.78
N VAL A 99 29.40 -8.60 5.53
CA VAL A 99 29.53 -7.52 4.56
C VAL A 99 29.25 -8.01 3.15
N GLU A 100 29.84 -9.15 2.75
CA GLU A 100 29.62 -9.72 1.42
C GLU A 100 28.16 -10.17 1.22
N SER A 101 27.51 -10.77 2.24
CA SER A 101 26.09 -11.13 2.14
C SER A 101 25.19 -9.90 2.08
N SER A 102 25.41 -8.90 2.94
CA SER A 102 24.59 -7.68 2.97
C SER A 102 24.66 -6.92 1.63
N LEU A 103 25.83 -6.88 0.98
CA LEU A 103 25.97 -6.29 -0.36
C LEU A 103 25.22 -7.07 -1.43
N ALA A 104 25.28 -8.40 -1.39
CA ALA A 104 24.58 -9.26 -2.35
C ALA A 104 23.05 -9.15 -2.19
N ASP A 105 22.58 -9.15 -0.94
CA ASP A 105 21.17 -9.00 -0.59
C ASP A 105 20.67 -7.62 -1.00
N ALA A 106 21.35 -6.55 -0.59
CA ALA A 106 20.97 -5.18 -0.95
C ALA A 106 20.93 -4.96 -2.46
N ARG A 107 21.88 -5.53 -3.23
CA ARG A 107 21.83 -5.48 -4.71
C ARG A 107 20.58 -6.16 -5.24
N THR A 108 20.27 -7.35 -4.76
CA THR A 108 19.12 -8.12 -5.22
C THR A 108 17.81 -7.40 -4.90
N ILE A 109 17.68 -6.87 -3.68
CA ILE A 109 16.51 -6.13 -3.21
C ILE A 109 16.35 -4.80 -3.95
N TRP A 110 17.46 -4.10 -4.23
CA TRP A 110 17.42 -2.87 -5.02
C TRP A 110 16.89 -3.11 -6.44
N GLU A 111 17.32 -4.17 -7.11
CA GLU A 111 16.77 -4.53 -8.44
C GLU A 111 15.28 -4.91 -8.36
N GLN A 112 14.84 -5.57 -7.29
CA GLN A 112 13.41 -5.81 -7.07
C GLN A 112 12.63 -4.52 -6.91
N TYR A 113 13.14 -3.56 -6.13
CA TYR A 113 12.51 -2.25 -5.95
C TYR A 113 12.40 -1.48 -7.28
N LYS A 114 13.47 -1.44 -8.07
CA LYS A 114 13.47 -0.81 -9.40
C LYS A 114 12.53 -1.49 -10.40
N GLY A 115 12.21 -2.77 -10.18
CA GLY A 115 11.24 -3.52 -10.97
C GLY A 115 9.77 -3.20 -10.65
N THR A 116 9.50 -2.39 -9.62
CA THR A 116 8.13 -1.97 -9.26
C THR A 116 7.66 -0.79 -10.13
N GLU A 117 6.38 -0.41 -10.02
CA GLU A 117 5.86 0.76 -10.74
C GLU A 117 6.31 2.07 -10.06
N LEU A 118 7.31 2.71 -10.65
CA LEU A 118 7.88 3.97 -10.16
C LEU A 118 7.23 5.19 -10.84
N THR A 119 6.85 6.17 -10.04
CA THR A 119 6.48 7.52 -10.46
C THR A 119 7.70 8.33 -10.90
N ASP A 120 7.50 9.41 -11.65
CA ASP A 120 8.57 10.30 -12.11
C ASP A 120 9.47 10.81 -10.96
N LYS A 121 8.89 11.09 -9.79
CA LYS A 121 9.65 11.52 -8.61
C LYS A 121 10.49 10.39 -8.01
N GLU A 122 9.95 9.17 -8.00
CA GLU A 122 10.70 8.00 -7.52
C GLU A 122 11.84 7.67 -8.47
N GLN A 123 11.67 7.86 -9.78
CA GLN A 123 12.75 7.68 -10.76
C GLN A 123 13.93 8.63 -10.52
N LEU A 124 13.65 9.91 -10.21
CA LEU A 124 14.71 10.87 -9.86
C LEU A 124 15.47 10.44 -8.60
N LEU A 125 14.75 10.00 -7.56
CA LEU A 125 15.36 9.47 -6.33
C LEU A 125 16.14 8.18 -6.57
N VAL A 126 15.72 7.35 -7.52
CA VAL A 126 16.48 6.15 -7.95
C VAL A 126 17.82 6.56 -8.53
N GLU A 127 17.87 7.53 -9.45
CA GLU A 127 19.13 8.01 -10.04
C GLU A 127 20.08 8.55 -8.97
N GLU A 128 19.58 9.34 -8.03
CA GLU A 128 20.36 9.86 -6.91
C GLU A 128 20.85 8.73 -5.99
N THR A 129 19.96 7.78 -5.66
CA THR A 129 20.31 6.61 -4.84
C THR A 129 21.39 5.76 -5.51
N GLU A 130 21.33 5.55 -6.83
CA GLU A 130 22.36 4.80 -7.56
C GLU A 130 23.73 5.46 -7.51
N ASN A 131 23.79 6.79 -7.55
CA ASN A 131 25.03 7.53 -7.36
C ASN A 131 25.61 7.31 -5.95
N HIS A 132 24.76 7.39 -4.92
CA HIS A 132 25.18 7.15 -3.54
C HIS A 132 25.59 5.69 -3.29
N LEU A 133 24.87 4.72 -3.88
CA LEU A 133 25.26 3.31 -3.87
C LEU A 133 26.65 3.12 -4.48
N ALA A 134 26.95 3.76 -5.61
CA ALA A 134 28.26 3.64 -6.25
C ALA A 134 29.40 4.19 -5.36
N ILE A 135 29.15 5.29 -4.64
CA ILE A 135 30.10 5.89 -3.70
C ILE A 135 30.34 4.97 -2.49
N ALA A 136 29.27 4.52 -1.84
CA ALA A 136 29.34 3.62 -0.69
C ALA A 136 30.03 2.29 -1.04
N ASN A 137 29.67 1.69 -2.19
CA ASN A 137 30.26 0.43 -2.64
C ASN A 137 31.78 0.52 -2.83
N ARG A 138 32.30 1.66 -3.31
CA ARG A 138 33.75 1.83 -3.47
C ARG A 138 34.48 1.80 -2.13
N GLU A 139 33.92 2.40 -1.09
CA GLU A 139 34.51 2.34 0.25
C GLU A 139 34.39 0.95 0.86
N ILE A 140 33.25 0.29 0.66
CA ILE A 140 33.00 -1.06 1.17
C ILE A 140 33.90 -2.10 0.48
N ASP A 141 34.21 -1.94 -0.82
CA ASP A 141 35.20 -2.78 -1.51
C ASP A 141 36.59 -2.68 -0.86
N ALA A 142 36.98 -1.47 -0.44
CA ALA A 142 38.23 -1.26 0.29
C ALA A 142 38.20 -1.91 1.69
N LEU A 143 37.04 -1.88 2.37
CA LEU A 143 36.82 -2.59 3.63
C LEU A 143 36.93 -4.12 3.43
N ILE A 144 36.27 -4.68 2.42
CA ILE A 144 36.35 -6.11 2.06
C ILE A 144 37.81 -6.52 1.87
N ALA A 145 38.59 -5.72 1.16
CA ALA A 145 40.01 -5.99 0.94
C ALA A 145 40.81 -6.00 2.27
N ALA A 146 40.48 -5.11 3.21
CA ALA A 146 41.10 -5.08 4.54
C ALA A 146 40.70 -6.29 5.39
N LEU A 147 39.42 -6.67 5.37
CA LEU A 147 38.88 -7.85 6.06
C LEU A 147 39.52 -9.14 5.55
N LYS A 148 39.68 -9.30 4.22
CA LYS A 148 40.36 -10.45 3.61
C LYS A 148 41.81 -10.60 4.06
N ARG A 149 42.52 -9.47 4.23
CA ARG A 149 43.90 -9.44 4.74
C ARG A 149 43.99 -9.54 6.27
N LYS A 150 42.86 -9.50 6.97
CA LYS A 150 42.76 -9.44 8.45
C LYS A 150 43.57 -8.26 9.04
N ASP A 151 43.68 -7.18 8.28
CA ASP A 151 44.45 -6.00 8.65
C ASP A 151 43.63 -5.14 9.62
N LYS A 152 43.76 -5.42 10.93
CA LYS A 152 43.01 -4.70 11.97
C LYS A 152 43.24 -3.19 11.96
N SER A 153 44.45 -2.74 11.65
CA SER A 153 44.75 -1.30 11.61
C SER A 153 44.01 -0.65 10.44
N ARG A 154 43.95 -1.32 9.28
CA ARG A 154 43.18 -0.83 8.14
C ARG A 154 41.68 -0.92 8.35
N ILE A 155 41.17 -1.97 8.99
CA ILE A 155 39.73 -2.11 9.32
C ILE A 155 39.28 -0.98 10.25
N ALA A 156 40.09 -0.64 11.26
CA ALA A 156 39.78 0.45 12.19
C ALA A 156 39.63 1.82 11.52
N GLN A 157 40.21 2.04 10.33
CA GLN A 157 40.05 3.29 9.58
C GLN A 157 38.64 3.45 8.98
N PHE A 158 37.85 2.37 8.89
CA PHE A 158 36.48 2.41 8.41
C PHE A 158 35.47 2.71 9.54
N ASP A 159 35.91 2.65 10.80
CA ASP A 159 35.11 3.07 11.96
C ASP A 159 34.84 4.56 11.89
N GLY A 160 33.58 4.98 11.98
CA GLY A 160 33.19 6.37 11.77
C GLY A 160 33.26 6.83 10.30
N ALA A 161 34.28 6.45 9.53
CA ALA A 161 34.47 6.91 8.16
C ALA A 161 33.33 6.47 7.22
N LEU A 162 32.84 5.23 7.38
CA LEU A 162 31.74 4.70 6.55
C LEU A 162 30.45 5.53 6.62
N TYR A 163 30.18 6.24 7.72
CA TYR A 163 29.01 7.12 7.80
C TYR A 163 29.03 8.21 6.73
N THR A 164 30.22 8.67 6.32
CA THR A 164 30.36 9.73 5.30
C THR A 164 29.82 9.30 3.94
N SER A 165 29.94 8.01 3.59
CA SER A 165 29.41 7.47 2.33
C SER A 165 28.03 6.84 2.47
N VAL A 166 27.69 6.31 3.64
CA VAL A 166 26.43 5.59 3.88
C VAL A 166 25.29 6.51 4.33
N ASP A 167 25.55 7.60 5.06
CA ASP A 167 24.47 8.50 5.51
C ASP A 167 23.74 9.19 4.34
N PRO A 168 24.41 9.71 3.29
CA PRO A 168 23.72 10.27 2.12
C PRO A 168 22.84 9.25 1.39
N LEU A 169 23.30 8.00 1.30
CA LEU A 169 22.51 6.89 0.77
C LEU A 169 21.24 6.67 1.62
N ARG A 170 21.39 6.60 2.94
CA ARG A 170 20.27 6.42 3.88
C ARG A 170 19.26 7.56 3.75
N GLU A 171 19.73 8.79 3.67
CA GLU A 171 18.87 9.97 3.53
C GLU A 171 18.03 9.92 2.25
N THR A 172 18.66 9.63 1.11
CA THR A 172 17.95 9.51 -0.18
C THR A 172 16.91 8.38 -0.16
N ILE A 173 17.24 7.24 0.45
CA ILE A 173 16.30 6.13 0.63
C ILE A 173 15.14 6.55 1.55
N GLN A 174 15.41 7.27 2.63
CA GLN A 174 14.38 7.76 3.56
C GLN A 174 13.42 8.74 2.87
N GLU A 175 13.92 9.63 2.02
CA GLU A 175 13.07 10.52 1.22
C GLU A 175 12.12 9.74 0.30
N ASN A 176 12.60 8.64 -0.28
CA ASN A 176 11.78 7.77 -1.09
C ASN A 176 10.70 7.06 -0.25
N ILE A 177 11.05 6.55 0.93
CA ILE A 177 10.07 5.98 1.88
C ILE A 177 9.02 7.02 2.28
N ASP A 178 9.41 8.26 2.53
CA ASP A 178 8.49 9.34 2.91
C ASP A 178 7.52 9.70 1.76
N LEU A 179 7.99 9.62 0.51
CA LEU A 179 7.17 9.78 -0.68
C LEU A 179 6.13 8.65 -0.80
N GLN A 180 6.52 7.40 -0.54
CA GLN A 180 5.63 6.25 -0.51
C GLN A 180 4.56 6.38 0.58
N LEU A 181 4.95 6.82 1.78
CA LEU A 181 4.05 7.05 2.91
C LEU A 181 3.04 8.16 2.58
N SER A 182 3.52 9.27 2.01
CA SER A 182 2.67 10.38 1.59
C SER A 182 1.66 9.96 0.52
N SER A 183 2.06 9.10 -0.42
CA SER A 183 1.17 8.51 -1.43
C SER A 183 0.13 7.57 -0.81
N SER A 184 0.55 6.73 0.14
CA SER A 184 -0.34 5.84 0.89
C SER A 184 -1.43 6.59 1.66
N GLN A 185 -1.06 7.70 2.32
CA GLN A 185 -2.01 8.54 3.08
C GLN A 185 -3.07 9.19 2.18
N ARG A 186 -2.73 9.54 0.93
CA ARG A 186 -3.69 10.06 -0.05
C ARG A 186 -4.67 9.00 -0.54
N CYS A 187 -4.22 7.74 -0.64
CA CYS A 187 -5.04 6.60 -1.06
C CYS A 187 -5.89 6.01 0.07
N ALA A 188 -5.48 6.21 1.33
CA ALA A 188 -6.18 5.70 2.50
C ALA A 188 -7.65 6.19 2.54
N PRO A 189 -8.62 5.30 2.82
CA PRO A 189 -10.02 5.68 2.85
C PRO A 189 -10.30 6.62 4.05
N ARG A 190 -10.56 7.90 3.79
CA ARG A 190 -11.27 8.78 4.75
C ARG A 190 -12.74 8.32 4.86
N LEU A 191 -13.18 7.83 6.03
CA LEU A 191 -14.56 7.39 6.31
C LEU A 191 -15.02 7.92 7.68
N PRO A 192 -16.30 8.33 7.93
CA PRO A 192 -17.56 7.87 7.30
C PRO A 192 -18.57 8.95 6.85
N GLY A 193 -18.27 10.25 6.96
CA GLY A 193 -19.29 11.32 6.83
C GLY A 193 -19.98 11.42 5.46
N ILE A 194 -19.28 11.08 4.37
CA ILE A 194 -19.85 11.09 3.02
C ILE A 194 -20.75 9.88 2.79
N LEU A 195 -20.34 8.67 3.21
CA LEU A 195 -21.13 7.45 2.99
C LEU A 195 -22.44 7.47 3.77
N PHE A 196 -22.42 7.94 5.02
CA PHE A 196 -23.63 8.03 5.82
C PHE A 196 -24.65 9.01 5.22
N ARG A 197 -24.18 10.14 4.68
CA ARG A 197 -25.04 11.14 4.04
C ARG A 197 -25.70 10.62 2.75
N GLU A 198 -24.95 9.95 1.89
CA GLU A 198 -25.46 9.34 0.65
C GLU A 198 -26.55 8.30 0.97
N ILE A 199 -26.30 7.46 1.98
CA ILE A 199 -27.25 6.46 2.46
C ILE A 199 -28.53 7.13 2.99
N VAL A 200 -28.41 8.16 3.85
CA VAL A 200 -29.57 8.87 4.42
C VAL A 200 -30.40 9.58 3.34
N ILE A 201 -29.76 10.23 2.36
CA ILE A 201 -30.47 10.88 1.24
C ILE A 201 -31.20 9.84 0.39
N PHE A 202 -30.54 8.73 0.06
CA PHE A 202 -31.14 7.66 -0.73
C PHE A 202 -32.34 7.03 -0.03
N PHE A 203 -32.22 6.66 1.26
CA PHE A 203 -33.34 6.15 2.05
C PHE A 203 -34.46 7.18 2.24
N GLY A 204 -34.12 8.46 2.40
CA GLY A 204 -35.10 9.55 2.49
C GLY A 204 -35.94 9.70 1.22
N ILE A 205 -35.33 9.64 0.04
CA ILE A 205 -36.03 9.67 -1.26
C ILE A 205 -36.95 8.44 -1.39
N LEU A 206 -36.48 7.27 -0.98
CA LEU A 206 -37.19 6.00 -1.13
C LEU A 206 -38.42 5.91 -0.22
N VAL A 207 -38.30 6.38 1.03
CA VAL A 207 -39.44 6.52 1.95
C VAL A 207 -40.42 7.58 1.43
N GLY A 208 -39.93 8.70 0.91
CA GLY A 208 -40.78 9.75 0.34
C GLY A 208 -41.56 9.34 -0.92
N LEU A 209 -41.07 8.34 -1.68
CA LEU A 209 -41.80 7.77 -2.83
C LEU A 209 -42.81 6.67 -2.43
N ALA A 210 -42.70 6.13 -1.22
CA ALA A 210 -43.55 5.06 -0.72
C ALA A 210 -44.76 5.54 0.10
N VAL A 211 -44.74 6.81 0.55
CA VAL A 211 -45.83 7.49 1.27
C VAL A 211 -46.61 8.39 0.32
#